data_AF-A0A7I7NHB8-F1
#
_entry.id   AF-A0A7I7NHB8-F1
#
_cell.length_a   1.000
_cell.length_b   1.000
_cell.length_c   1.000
_cell.angle_alpha   90.00
_cell.angle_beta   90.00
_cell.angle_gamma   90.00
#
_symmetry.space_group_name_H-M   'P 1'
#
loop_
_entity.id
_entity.type
_entity.pdbx_description
1 polymer ?
#
loop_
_entity_poly.entity_id
_entity_poly.type
_entity_poly.pdbx_seq_one_letter_code
_entity_poly.pdbx_strand_id
1 'polypeptide(L)'
;MHDGLTRGRTTAGGRNYPVPGGMLETAENLRRQYGISRREQDELAVTSHQRAVAAQKNGILAEEIIAVPVRTRNGEELIDTDERPRADTSIESLSRLKPVLLGDDPEATVTAGNASGQNDAASMCLVTTPEKADEYGLTPLVRLVSWGQAGVAPNVMGIGPVPGTDVALAKAGLQLSDIDLIELNEAFAAQALAVMREWNFGVADRERTNVHGSGISLGHPVGATGARMLATLARELNRRQARYGLETMCIGGGQGLAAIFERVGSR
;
A
#
# COMPACT_ATOMS: atom_id res chain seq x y z
N MET A 1 3.75 -28.58 11.61
CA MET A 1 3.27 -27.24 12.05
C MET A 1 2.59 -26.62 10.85
N HIS A 2 1.27 -26.40 10.88
CA HIS A 2 0.59 -25.74 9.75
C HIS A 2 0.84 -24.24 9.87
N ASP A 3 1.56 -23.66 8.92
CA ASP A 3 1.73 -22.21 8.85
C ASP A 3 0.39 -21.56 8.53
N GLY A 4 -0.15 -20.81 9.51
CA GLY A 4 -1.42 -20.10 9.39
C GLY A 4 -1.42 -19.05 8.29
N LEU A 5 -0.27 -18.45 7.98
CA LEU A 5 -0.13 -17.46 6.90
C LEU A 5 -0.21 -18.13 5.53
N THR A 6 0.52 -19.23 5.34
CA THR A 6 0.47 -20.02 4.10
C THR A 6 -0.94 -20.55 3.83
N ARG A 7 -1.63 -21.06 4.85
CA ARG A 7 -3.03 -21.50 4.71
C ARG A 7 -3.93 -20.34 4.30
N GLY A 8 -3.88 -19.20 5.00
CA GLY A 8 -4.70 -18.04 4.69
C GLY A 8 -4.54 -17.55 3.24
N ARG A 9 -3.31 -17.57 2.72
CA ARG A 9 -2.99 -17.13 1.35
C ARG A 9 -3.48 -18.07 0.26
N THR A 10 -3.42 -19.38 0.49
CA THR A 10 -3.80 -20.39 -0.51
C THR A 10 -5.30 -20.71 -0.48
N THR A 11 -5.96 -20.52 0.67
CA THR A 11 -7.40 -20.77 0.83
C THR A 11 -8.26 -19.51 0.72
N ALA A 12 -7.70 -18.37 0.32
CA ALA A 12 -8.41 -17.09 0.34
C ALA A 12 -9.65 -17.07 -0.58
N GLY A 13 -9.63 -17.79 -1.70
CA GLY A 13 -10.80 -17.95 -2.58
C GLY A 13 -11.78 -19.06 -2.15
N GLY A 14 -11.62 -19.61 -0.95
CA GLY A 14 -12.47 -20.66 -0.41
C GLY A 14 -12.33 -22.00 -1.14
N ARG A 15 -13.40 -22.81 -1.15
CA ARG A 15 -13.41 -24.14 -1.76
C ARG A 15 -13.56 -24.10 -3.29
N ASN A 16 -14.27 -23.11 -3.80
CA ASN A 16 -14.74 -23.09 -5.18
C ASN A 16 -13.84 -22.26 -6.11
N TYR A 17 -12.97 -21.42 -5.56
CA TYR A 17 -12.06 -20.56 -6.33
C TYR A 17 -10.62 -20.66 -5.78
N PRO A 18 -10.02 -21.86 -5.77
CA PRO A 18 -8.67 -22.05 -5.22
C PRO A 18 -7.63 -21.26 -6.02
N VAL A 19 -6.61 -20.75 -5.32
CA VAL A 19 -5.43 -20.11 -5.93
C VAL A 19 -4.18 -20.78 -5.32
N PRO A 20 -3.68 -21.87 -5.92
CA PRO A 20 -2.61 -22.70 -5.32
C PRO A 20 -1.31 -21.94 -5.02
N GLY A 21 -0.87 -21.05 -5.91
CA GLY A 21 0.28 -20.16 -5.72
C GLY A 21 -0.03 -18.90 -4.91
N GLY A 22 -1.24 -18.83 -4.33
CA GLY A 22 -1.69 -17.76 -3.45
C GLY A 22 -1.63 -16.37 -4.10
N MET A 23 -1.35 -15.35 -3.28
CA MET A 23 -1.38 -13.96 -3.73
C MET A 23 -0.37 -13.66 -4.86
N LEU A 24 0.75 -14.38 -4.89
CA LEU A 24 1.79 -14.16 -5.89
C LEU A 24 1.34 -14.63 -7.29
N GLU A 25 0.63 -15.78 -7.36
CA GLU A 25 -0.01 -16.23 -8.60
C GLU A 25 -1.00 -15.18 -9.14
N THR A 26 -1.77 -14.54 -8.26
CA THR A 26 -2.72 -13.48 -8.67
C THR A 26 -2.03 -12.26 -9.27
N ALA A 27 -0.82 -11.93 -8.80
CA ALA A 27 -0.02 -10.85 -9.36
C ALA A 27 0.52 -11.21 -10.74
N GLU A 28 0.97 -12.46 -10.95
CA GLU A 28 1.38 -12.94 -12.27
C GLU A 28 0.22 -13.02 -13.26
N ASN A 29 -0.99 -13.32 -12.80
CA ASN A 29 -2.21 -13.27 -13.62
C ASN A 29 -2.48 -11.85 -14.11
N LEU A 30 -2.39 -10.84 -13.23
CA LEU A 30 -2.53 -9.43 -13.63
C LEU A 30 -1.40 -9.00 -14.55
N ARG A 31 -0.15 -9.38 -14.27
CA ARG A 31 0.97 -9.13 -15.18
C ARG A 31 0.68 -9.65 -16.59
N ARG A 32 0.13 -10.87 -16.71
CA ARG A 32 -0.23 -11.49 -17.99
C ARG A 32 -1.36 -10.75 -18.70
N GLN A 33 -2.45 -10.47 -17.98
CA GLN A 33 -3.64 -9.83 -18.52
C GLN A 33 -3.35 -8.42 -19.03
N TYR A 34 -2.55 -7.67 -18.29
CA TYR A 34 -2.26 -6.28 -18.63
C TYR A 34 -1.02 -6.14 -19.52
N GLY A 35 -0.17 -7.17 -19.64
CA GLY A 35 1.09 -7.06 -20.37
C GLY A 35 2.08 -6.15 -19.64
N ILE A 36 2.26 -6.36 -18.33
CA ILE A 36 3.18 -5.55 -17.51
C ILE A 36 4.58 -6.16 -17.59
N SER A 37 5.56 -5.37 -18.03
CA SER A 37 6.93 -5.87 -18.15
C SER A 37 7.60 -6.02 -16.78
N ARG A 38 8.61 -6.89 -16.71
CA ARG A 38 9.49 -6.99 -15.52
C ARG A 38 10.16 -5.65 -15.21
N ARG A 39 10.59 -4.93 -16.24
CA ARG A 39 11.29 -3.65 -16.07
C ARG A 39 10.40 -2.61 -15.39
N GLU A 40 9.15 -2.47 -15.82
CA GLU A 40 8.20 -1.53 -15.17
C GLU A 40 7.97 -1.86 -13.69
N GLN A 41 7.91 -3.15 -13.36
CA GLN A 41 7.75 -3.60 -11.97
C GLN A 41 8.96 -3.21 -11.11
N ASP A 42 10.17 -3.43 -11.64
CA ASP A 42 11.40 -3.08 -10.94
C ASP A 42 11.59 -1.54 -10.85
N GLU A 43 11.18 -0.77 -11.87
CA GLU A 43 11.17 0.70 -11.85
C GLU A 43 10.24 1.26 -10.76
N LEU A 44 9.05 0.68 -10.61
CA LEU A 44 8.14 1.06 -9.54
C LEU A 44 8.73 0.70 -8.16
N ALA A 45 9.34 -0.47 -8.02
CA ALA A 45 9.98 -0.87 -6.77
C ALA A 45 11.17 0.03 -6.38
N VAL A 46 12.02 0.42 -7.34
CA VAL A 46 13.08 1.43 -7.13
C VAL A 46 12.47 2.74 -6.64
N THR A 47 11.43 3.22 -7.31
CA THR A 47 10.75 4.48 -6.95
C THR A 47 10.21 4.44 -5.52
N SER A 48 9.57 3.32 -5.14
CA SER A 48 9.06 3.14 -3.77
C SER A 48 10.19 3.21 -2.74
N HIS A 49 11.31 2.52 -2.98
CA HIS A 49 12.46 2.55 -2.09
C HIS A 49 13.11 3.95 -1.99
N GLN A 50 13.26 4.65 -3.11
CA GLN A 50 13.81 6.00 -3.13
C GLN A 50 12.95 6.97 -2.32
N ARG A 51 11.62 6.89 -2.45
CA ARG A 51 10.68 7.73 -1.71
C ARG A 51 10.70 7.45 -0.22
N ALA A 52 10.69 6.18 0.18
CA ALA A 52 10.80 5.81 1.59
C ALA A 52 12.11 6.32 2.22
N VAL A 53 13.24 6.13 1.52
CA VAL A 53 14.55 6.62 1.99
C VAL A 53 14.60 8.15 2.06
N ALA A 54 13.98 8.85 1.11
CA ALA A 54 13.88 10.30 1.15
C ALA A 54 13.03 10.78 2.33
N ALA A 55 11.90 10.13 2.60
CA ALA A 55 11.03 10.43 3.74
C ALA A 55 11.73 10.18 5.08
N GLN A 56 12.55 9.12 5.19
CA GLN A 56 13.43 8.88 6.34
C GLN A 56 14.44 10.03 6.53
N LYS A 57 15.20 10.36 5.48
CA LYS A 57 16.26 11.38 5.54
C LYS A 57 15.74 12.79 5.84
N ASN A 58 14.54 13.11 5.37
CA ASN A 58 13.91 14.41 5.59
C ASN A 58 13.11 14.49 6.89
N GLY A 59 13.13 13.45 7.73
CA GLY A 59 12.45 13.42 9.02
C GLY A 59 10.93 13.30 8.95
N ILE A 60 10.36 13.03 7.76
CA ILE A 60 8.90 12.94 7.57
C ILE A 60 8.34 11.73 8.32
N LEU A 61 9.01 10.57 8.20
CA LEU A 61 8.55 9.34 8.89
C LEU A 61 8.68 9.44 10.41
N ALA A 62 9.55 10.31 10.94
CA ALA A 62 9.68 10.51 12.37
C ALA A 62 8.40 11.13 13.00
N GLU A 63 7.56 11.81 12.21
CA GLU A 63 6.25 12.28 12.69
C GLU A 63 5.22 11.14 12.81
N GLU A 64 5.43 10.03 12.10
CA GLU A 64 4.52 8.89 12.00
C GLU A 64 4.90 7.77 12.98
N ILE A 65 6.18 7.62 13.29
CA ILE A 65 6.72 6.49 14.06
C ILE A 65 6.72 6.78 15.56
N ILE A 66 6.21 5.81 16.32
CA ILE A 66 6.41 5.72 17.77
C ILE A 66 7.53 4.72 18.02
N ALA A 67 8.64 5.18 18.63
CA ALA A 67 9.79 4.33 18.90
C ALA A 67 9.43 3.14 19.81
N VAL A 68 9.94 1.96 19.47
CA VAL A 68 9.68 0.71 20.19
C VAL A 68 10.93 0.30 20.99
N PRO A 69 10.83 0.17 22.33
CA PRO A 69 11.93 -0.36 23.14
C PRO A 69 12.06 -1.87 22.91
N VAL A 70 13.27 -2.30 22.55
CA VAL A 70 13.63 -3.70 22.32
C VAL A 70 14.73 -4.09 23.30
N ARG A 71 14.52 -5.20 24.01
CA ARG A 71 15.53 -5.78 24.91
C ARG A 71 16.56 -6.57 24.11
N THR A 72 17.81 -6.14 24.18
CA THR A 72 18.96 -6.83 23.59
C THR A 72 19.82 -7.46 24.70
N ARG A 73 20.86 -8.20 24.31
CA ARG A 73 21.86 -8.71 25.27
C ARG A 73 22.66 -7.59 25.95
N ASN A 74 22.75 -6.42 25.33
CA ASN A 74 23.57 -5.29 25.78
C ASN A 74 22.75 -4.21 26.52
N GLY A 75 21.44 -4.38 26.64
CA GLY A 75 20.54 -3.39 27.25
C GLY A 75 19.26 -3.18 26.43
N GLU A 76 18.55 -2.10 26.73
CA GLU A 76 17.37 -1.68 25.96
C GLU A 76 17.78 -0.72 24.84
N GLU A 77 17.29 -0.96 23.64
CA GLU A 77 17.51 -0.14 22.45
C GLU A 77 16.16 0.38 21.94
N LEU A 78 16.08 1.65 21.55
CA LEU A 78 14.89 2.21 20.92
C LEU A 78 15.02 2.05 19.40
N ILE A 79 14.05 1.37 18.79
CA ILE A 79 13.93 1.25 17.34
C ILE A 79 12.87 2.25 16.86
N ASP A 80 13.28 3.22 16.04
CA ASP A 80 12.45 4.32 15.54
C ASP A 80 12.51 4.50 14.01
N THR A 81 13.14 3.54 13.32
CA THR A 81 13.39 3.61 11.87
C THR A 81 12.94 2.31 11.21
N ASP A 82 12.21 2.42 10.10
CA ASP A 82 11.83 1.25 9.30
C ASP A 82 13.06 0.50 8.77
N GLU A 83 13.07 -0.83 8.97
CA GLU A 83 14.20 -1.71 8.62
C GLU A 83 14.35 -1.94 7.11
N ARG A 84 13.24 -1.96 6.38
CA ARG A 84 13.17 -2.47 4.99
C ARG A 84 13.66 -1.51 3.90
N PRO A 85 13.47 -0.18 3.98
CA PRO A 85 13.90 0.72 2.90
C PRO A 85 15.40 0.64 2.61
N ARG A 86 15.76 0.37 1.35
CA ARG A 86 17.15 0.23 0.89
C ARG A 86 17.53 1.32 -0.10
N ALA A 87 18.50 2.15 0.29
CA ALA A 87 19.00 3.26 -0.52
C ALA A 87 19.79 2.83 -1.77
N ASP A 88 20.32 1.61 -1.78
CA ASP A 88 21.10 1.00 -2.87
C ASP A 88 20.24 0.21 -3.87
N THR A 89 18.90 0.29 -3.76
CA THR A 89 17.99 -0.37 -4.70
C THR A 89 18.12 0.26 -6.09
N SER A 90 18.38 -0.56 -7.11
CA SER A 90 18.55 -0.13 -8.50
C SER A 90 17.94 -1.14 -9.46
N ILE A 91 17.68 -0.74 -10.71
CA ILE A 91 17.16 -1.66 -11.74
C ILE A 91 18.13 -2.82 -11.96
N GLU A 92 19.43 -2.54 -11.95
CA GLU A 92 20.46 -3.55 -12.10
C GLU A 92 20.44 -4.54 -10.94
N SER A 93 20.26 -4.07 -9.70
CA SER A 93 20.18 -4.97 -8.54
C SER A 93 18.91 -5.80 -8.50
N LEU A 94 17.77 -5.21 -8.86
CA LEU A 94 16.49 -5.92 -8.95
C LEU A 94 16.46 -6.92 -10.10
N SER A 95 16.99 -6.58 -11.28
CA SER A 95 16.99 -7.46 -12.46
C SER A 95 17.71 -8.79 -12.26
N ARG A 96 18.64 -8.86 -11.29
CA ARG A 96 19.36 -10.10 -10.92
C ARG A 96 18.50 -11.08 -10.12
N LEU A 97 17.37 -10.63 -9.57
CA LEU A 97 16.50 -11.48 -8.76
C LEU A 97 15.68 -12.42 -9.66
N LYS A 98 15.65 -13.70 -9.26
CA LYS A 98 14.86 -14.74 -9.93
C LYS A 98 13.38 -14.59 -9.55
N PRO A 99 12.46 -14.62 -10.51
CA PRO A 99 11.03 -14.74 -10.24
C PRO A 99 10.71 -15.97 -9.39
N VAL A 100 9.77 -15.83 -8.46
CA VAL A 100 9.47 -16.88 -7.48
C VAL A 100 8.82 -18.10 -8.15
N LEU A 101 7.94 -17.88 -9.13
CA LEU A 101 7.22 -18.93 -9.85
C LEU A 101 7.85 -19.27 -11.20
N LEU A 102 9.16 -19.02 -11.39
CA LEU A 102 9.83 -19.29 -12.66
C LEU A 102 9.77 -20.78 -13.07
N GLY A 103 9.68 -21.69 -12.10
CA GLY A 103 9.53 -23.12 -12.36
C GLY A 103 8.18 -23.51 -12.94
N ASP A 104 7.13 -22.73 -12.65
CA ASP A 104 5.75 -22.98 -13.09
C ASP A 104 5.38 -22.11 -14.31
N ASP A 105 5.97 -20.92 -14.43
CA ASP A 105 5.74 -19.97 -15.51
C ASP A 105 7.09 -19.42 -16.04
N PRO A 106 7.52 -19.78 -17.26
CA PRO A 106 8.73 -19.25 -17.89
C PRO A 106 8.73 -17.72 -18.09
N GLU A 107 7.55 -17.09 -18.10
CA GLU A 107 7.38 -15.65 -18.22
C GLU A 107 7.14 -14.97 -16.86
N ALA A 108 7.34 -15.67 -15.74
CA ALA A 108 7.21 -15.09 -14.40
C ALA A 108 8.09 -13.85 -14.24
N THR A 109 7.59 -12.86 -13.51
CA THR A 109 8.27 -11.57 -13.32
C THR A 109 8.31 -11.10 -11.87
N VAL A 110 7.43 -11.63 -11.02
CA VAL A 110 7.31 -11.22 -9.62
C VAL A 110 8.44 -11.84 -8.82
N THR A 111 9.23 -10.98 -8.18
CA THR A 111 10.37 -11.32 -7.34
C THR A 111 10.17 -10.80 -5.92
N ALA A 112 11.02 -11.22 -4.99
CA ALA A 112 11.07 -10.63 -3.66
C ALA A 112 11.42 -9.12 -3.66
N GLY A 113 12.02 -8.61 -4.75
CA GLY A 113 12.43 -7.21 -4.85
C GLY A 113 11.37 -6.26 -5.40
N ASN A 114 10.36 -6.78 -6.10
CA ASN A 114 9.23 -6.01 -6.64
C ASN A 114 7.88 -6.42 -6.01
N ALA A 115 7.94 -7.08 -4.86
CA ALA A 115 6.81 -7.46 -4.04
C ALA A 115 6.91 -6.80 -2.66
N SER A 116 5.76 -6.54 -2.03
CA SER A 116 5.73 -6.35 -0.59
C SER A 116 6.19 -7.61 0.12
N GLY A 117 6.58 -7.51 1.38
CA GLY A 117 6.96 -8.68 2.15
C GLY A 117 6.28 -8.73 3.49
N GLN A 118 6.71 -9.71 4.27
CA GLN A 118 6.14 -10.00 5.57
C GLN A 118 6.85 -9.15 6.60
N ASN A 119 6.07 -8.42 7.39
CA ASN A 119 6.57 -7.42 8.31
C ASN A 119 5.73 -7.42 9.58
N ASP A 120 6.34 -6.94 10.66
CA ASP A 120 5.72 -6.80 11.96
C ASP A 120 5.57 -5.30 12.27
N ALA A 121 4.35 -4.86 12.57
CA ALA A 121 4.08 -3.50 13.03
C ALA A 121 2.71 -3.41 13.71
N ALA A 122 2.47 -2.28 14.37
CA ALA A 122 1.16 -1.85 14.80
C ALA A 122 0.94 -0.39 14.38
N SER A 123 -0.31 -0.02 14.10
CA SER A 123 -0.67 1.34 13.72
C SER A 123 -1.97 1.73 14.43
N MET A 124 -2.04 2.96 14.91
CA MET A 124 -3.14 3.46 15.74
C MET A 124 -3.55 4.85 15.27
N CYS A 125 -4.85 5.15 15.38
CA CYS A 125 -5.38 6.50 15.21
C CYS A 125 -6.53 6.74 16.19
N LEU A 126 -6.84 8.01 16.44
CA LEU A 126 -8.05 8.40 17.16
C LEU A 126 -9.12 8.78 16.14
N VAL A 127 -10.29 8.16 16.25
CA VAL A 127 -11.50 8.56 15.51
C VAL A 127 -12.45 9.19 16.52
N THR A 128 -12.87 10.42 16.24
CA THR A 128 -13.74 11.20 17.13
C THR A 128 -14.59 12.17 16.31
N THR A 129 -15.48 12.91 16.97
CA THR A 129 -16.25 13.99 16.33
C THR A 129 -15.52 15.34 16.50
N PRO A 130 -15.82 16.36 15.67
CA PRO A 130 -15.24 17.69 15.83
C PRO A 130 -15.47 18.28 17.22
N GLU A 131 -16.64 18.08 17.82
CA GLU A 131 -16.99 18.62 19.14
C GLU A 131 -16.15 17.98 20.25
N LYS A 132 -15.92 16.66 20.15
CA LYS A 132 -15.06 15.95 21.11
C LYS A 132 -13.59 16.23 20.90
N ALA A 133 -13.16 16.45 19.65
CA ALA A 133 -11.81 16.93 19.39
C ALA A 133 -11.56 18.28 20.09
N ASP A 134 -12.52 19.20 20.01
CA ASP A 134 -12.45 20.51 20.66
C ASP A 134 -12.43 20.41 22.18
N GLU A 135 -13.32 19.61 22.75
CA GLU A 135 -13.41 19.38 24.19
C GLU A 135 -12.07 18.91 24.79
N TYR A 136 -11.32 18.08 24.05
CA TYR A 136 -10.03 17.53 24.49
C TYR A 136 -8.82 18.28 23.91
N GLY A 137 -9.00 19.40 23.19
CA GLY A 137 -7.90 20.16 22.59
C GLY A 137 -7.11 19.38 21.53
N LEU A 138 -7.74 18.42 20.85
CA LEU A 138 -7.14 17.62 19.79
C LEU A 138 -7.15 18.40 18.46
N THR A 139 -6.18 18.12 17.60
CA THR A 139 -6.13 18.67 16.23
C THR A 139 -6.48 17.58 15.21
N PRO A 140 -7.71 17.57 14.65
CA PRO A 140 -8.06 16.65 13.57
C PRO A 140 -7.24 16.95 12.32
N LEU A 141 -6.65 15.92 11.70
CA LEU A 141 -5.92 16.08 10.43
C LEU A 141 -6.86 15.95 9.23
N VAL A 142 -7.75 14.96 9.28
CA VAL A 142 -8.66 14.61 8.20
C VAL A 142 -10.03 14.18 8.73
N ARG A 143 -11.04 14.23 7.87
CA ARG A 143 -12.35 13.61 8.07
C ARG A 143 -12.62 12.56 6.99
N LEU A 144 -13.34 11.50 7.33
CA LEU A 144 -13.83 10.55 6.34
C LEU A 144 -14.94 11.21 5.50
N VAL A 145 -14.83 11.16 4.18
CA VAL A 145 -15.83 11.64 3.23
C VAL A 145 -16.74 10.50 2.80
N SER A 146 -16.14 9.40 2.34
CA SER A 146 -16.84 8.22 1.87
C SER A 146 -15.94 6.99 1.91
N TRP A 147 -16.53 5.81 1.73
CA TRP A 147 -15.79 4.57 1.54
C TRP A 147 -16.58 3.61 0.62
N GLY A 148 -15.83 2.74 -0.05
CA GLY A 148 -16.34 1.75 -0.98
C GLY A 148 -15.65 0.41 -0.80
N GLN A 149 -16.42 -0.66 -0.92
CA GLN A 149 -15.91 -2.04 -0.96
C GLN A 149 -16.42 -2.71 -2.23
N ALA A 150 -15.62 -3.61 -2.78
CA ALA A 150 -15.97 -4.36 -3.98
C ALA A 150 -15.47 -5.80 -3.92
N GLY A 151 -16.20 -6.70 -4.57
CA GLY A 151 -15.78 -8.06 -4.82
C GLY A 151 -15.27 -8.20 -6.26
N VAL A 152 -14.19 -8.97 -6.44
CA VAL A 152 -13.60 -9.33 -7.74
C VAL A 152 -13.26 -10.83 -7.72
N ALA A 153 -12.91 -11.40 -8.87
CA ALA A 153 -12.52 -12.80 -8.90
C ALA A 153 -11.22 -13.03 -8.07
N PRO A 154 -11.16 -14.09 -7.22
CA PRO A 154 -10.01 -14.31 -6.33
C PRO A 154 -8.66 -14.45 -7.04
N ASN A 155 -8.64 -14.98 -8.26
CA ASN A 155 -7.42 -15.16 -9.06
C ASN A 155 -6.85 -13.85 -9.64
N VAL A 156 -7.59 -12.73 -9.55
CA VAL A 156 -7.18 -11.38 -9.95
C VAL A 156 -7.44 -10.37 -8.82
N MET A 157 -7.39 -10.82 -7.57
CA MET A 157 -7.74 -10.02 -6.38
C MET A 157 -7.06 -8.65 -6.32
N GLY A 158 -5.86 -8.54 -6.92
CA GLY A 158 -5.10 -7.31 -7.01
C GLY A 158 -5.80 -6.14 -7.70
N ILE A 159 -6.84 -6.39 -8.51
CA ILE A 159 -7.60 -5.33 -9.18
C ILE A 159 -8.72 -4.74 -8.32
N GLY A 160 -8.98 -5.32 -7.14
CA GLY A 160 -10.01 -4.86 -6.20
C GLY A 160 -10.04 -3.34 -5.92
N PRO A 161 -8.90 -2.62 -5.85
CA PRO A 161 -8.88 -1.17 -5.70
C PRO A 161 -9.69 -0.41 -6.75
N VAL A 162 -9.77 -0.90 -7.99
CA VAL A 162 -10.47 -0.20 -9.08
C VAL A 162 -11.97 -0.04 -8.76
N PRO A 163 -12.76 -1.12 -8.64
CA PRO A 163 -14.18 -0.99 -8.31
C PRO A 163 -14.43 -0.48 -6.89
N GLY A 164 -13.52 -0.71 -5.94
CA GLY A 164 -13.63 -0.16 -4.59
C GLY A 164 -13.57 1.38 -4.61
N THR A 165 -12.62 1.93 -5.36
CA THR A 165 -12.45 3.37 -5.57
C THR A 165 -13.62 3.98 -6.32
N ASP A 166 -14.15 3.31 -7.36
CA ASP A 166 -15.33 3.80 -8.09
C ASP A 166 -16.53 4.01 -7.15
N VAL A 167 -16.78 3.05 -6.25
CA VAL A 167 -17.84 3.16 -5.25
C VAL A 167 -17.58 4.30 -4.27
N ALA A 168 -16.35 4.48 -3.80
CA ALA A 168 -16.00 5.55 -2.87
C ALA A 168 -16.17 6.93 -3.52
N LEU A 169 -15.65 7.11 -4.74
CA LEU A 169 -15.74 8.34 -5.52
C LEU A 169 -17.19 8.70 -5.83
N ALA A 170 -17.99 7.74 -6.31
CA ALA A 170 -19.41 7.95 -6.60
C ALA A 170 -20.19 8.41 -5.36
N LYS A 171 -19.94 7.81 -4.19
CA LYS A 171 -20.56 8.23 -2.92
C LYS A 171 -20.12 9.64 -2.47
N ALA A 172 -18.89 10.05 -2.78
CA ALA A 172 -18.39 11.38 -2.48
C ALA A 172 -18.84 12.43 -3.51
N GLY A 173 -19.37 12.01 -4.67
CA GLY A 173 -19.63 12.91 -5.80
C GLY A 173 -18.35 13.49 -6.41
N LEU A 174 -17.25 12.72 -6.36
CA LEU A 174 -15.92 13.12 -6.83
C LEU A 174 -15.48 12.28 -8.03
N GLN A 175 -14.50 12.78 -8.76
CA GLN A 175 -13.74 12.07 -9.78
C GLN A 175 -12.31 11.80 -9.28
N LEU A 176 -11.63 10.84 -9.88
CA LEU A 176 -10.23 10.56 -9.53
C LEU A 176 -9.30 11.77 -9.79
N SER A 177 -9.68 12.65 -10.72
CA SER A 177 -9.00 13.92 -10.97
C SER A 177 -9.08 14.89 -9.78
N ASP A 178 -10.08 14.77 -8.91
CA ASP A 178 -10.26 15.64 -7.74
C ASP A 178 -9.40 15.22 -6.55
N ILE A 179 -8.73 14.06 -6.63
CA ILE A 179 -7.92 13.50 -5.54
C ILE A 179 -6.50 14.07 -5.57
N ASP A 180 -6.09 14.80 -4.55
CA ASP A 180 -4.76 15.42 -4.49
C ASP A 180 -3.65 14.43 -4.12
N LEU A 181 -3.96 13.40 -3.33
CA LEU A 181 -3.01 12.38 -2.86
C LEU A 181 -3.62 10.99 -2.83
N ILE A 182 -2.81 9.98 -3.17
CA ILE A 182 -3.25 8.60 -3.25
C ILE A 182 -2.27 7.71 -2.47
N GLU A 183 -2.78 6.95 -1.51
CA GLU A 183 -2.10 5.79 -0.95
C GLU A 183 -2.73 4.53 -1.52
N LEU A 184 -1.97 3.81 -2.35
CA LEU A 184 -2.29 2.49 -2.88
C LEU A 184 -1.24 1.52 -2.30
N ASN A 185 -1.63 0.48 -1.56
CA ASN A 185 -0.66 -0.33 -0.79
C ASN A 185 0.52 -0.93 -1.60
N GLU A 186 0.36 -1.23 -2.88
CA GLU A 186 1.33 -1.96 -3.71
C GLU A 186 1.72 -3.31 -3.09
N ALA A 187 0.78 -4.26 -3.03
CA ALA A 187 1.09 -5.61 -2.56
C ALA A 187 2.15 -6.29 -3.46
N PHE A 188 2.07 -6.02 -4.77
CA PHE A 188 3.04 -6.38 -5.79
C PHE A 188 3.12 -5.26 -6.82
N ALA A 189 4.28 -5.03 -7.42
CA ALA A 189 4.42 -4.00 -8.44
C ALA A 189 3.52 -4.27 -9.66
N ALA A 190 3.40 -5.53 -10.10
CA ALA A 190 2.46 -5.92 -11.16
C ALA A 190 1.00 -5.58 -10.79
N GLN A 191 0.61 -5.80 -9.54
CA GLN A 191 -0.72 -5.47 -9.07
C GLN A 191 -0.98 -3.96 -9.10
N ALA A 192 -0.06 -3.16 -8.55
CA ALA A 192 -0.18 -1.72 -8.52
C ALA A 192 -0.23 -1.12 -9.93
N LEU A 193 0.63 -1.58 -10.83
CA LEU A 193 0.67 -1.14 -12.22
C LEU A 193 -0.62 -1.50 -12.98
N ALA A 194 -1.23 -2.65 -12.70
CA ALA A 194 -2.53 -3.01 -13.30
C ALA A 194 -3.63 -2.04 -12.86
N VAL A 195 -3.70 -1.71 -11.56
CA VAL A 195 -4.64 -0.70 -11.04
C VAL A 195 -4.39 0.67 -11.68
N MET A 196 -3.13 1.10 -11.76
CA MET A 196 -2.76 2.38 -12.38
C MET A 196 -3.11 2.44 -13.88
N ARG A 197 -3.05 1.30 -14.60
CA ARG A 197 -3.48 1.20 -15.99
C ARG A 197 -4.99 1.37 -16.13
N GLU A 198 -5.80 0.73 -15.30
CA GLU A 198 -7.26 0.92 -15.28
C GLU A 198 -7.65 2.38 -14.95
N TRP A 199 -6.88 3.04 -14.09
CA TRP A 199 -7.05 4.46 -13.79
C TRP A 199 -6.51 5.40 -14.86
N ASN A 200 -5.97 4.88 -15.96
CA ASN A 200 -5.35 5.65 -17.05
C ASN A 200 -4.28 6.63 -16.56
N PHE A 201 -3.47 6.22 -15.59
CA PHE A 201 -2.45 7.08 -15.00
C PHE A 201 -1.38 7.51 -16.01
N GLY A 202 -1.09 8.81 -15.99
CA GLY A 202 0.09 9.39 -16.60
C GLY A 202 1.27 9.49 -15.61
N VAL A 203 2.34 10.14 -16.06
CA VAL A 203 3.52 10.39 -15.22
C VAL A 203 3.19 11.28 -14.02
N ALA A 204 2.36 12.31 -14.21
CA ALA A 204 1.95 13.24 -13.16
C ALA A 204 1.18 12.54 -12.03
N ASP A 205 0.35 11.53 -12.34
CA ASP A 205 -0.39 10.78 -11.33
C ASP A 205 0.53 10.00 -10.38
N ARG A 206 1.71 9.58 -10.87
CA ARG A 206 2.72 8.94 -10.04
C ARG A 206 3.30 9.88 -9.00
N GLU A 207 3.33 11.20 -9.26
CA GLU A 207 3.86 12.20 -8.31
C GLU A 207 2.93 12.46 -7.11
N ARG A 208 1.65 12.14 -7.25
CA ARG A 208 0.65 12.21 -6.17
C ARG A 208 0.33 10.86 -5.51
N THR A 209 0.95 9.77 -5.95
CA THR A 209 0.65 8.40 -5.45
C THR A 209 1.82 7.85 -4.66
N ASN A 210 1.61 7.33 -3.45
CA ASN A 210 2.64 6.68 -2.61
C ASN A 210 3.92 7.51 -2.47
N VAL A 211 3.74 8.76 -2.04
CA VAL A 211 4.79 9.77 -2.11
C VAL A 211 5.94 9.51 -1.12
N HIS A 212 5.69 8.69 -0.11
CA HIS A 212 6.66 8.28 0.93
C HIS A 212 6.97 6.78 0.87
N GLY A 213 6.67 6.13 -0.27
CA GLY A 213 6.83 4.70 -0.45
C GLY A 213 5.54 3.92 -0.15
N SER A 214 5.63 2.59 -0.24
CA SER A 214 4.48 1.69 -0.19
C SER A 214 4.82 0.38 0.53
N GLY A 215 3.95 -0.62 0.44
CA GLY A 215 4.21 -1.97 0.93
C GLY A 215 5.46 -2.64 0.34
N ILE A 216 5.93 -2.23 -0.85
CA ILE A 216 7.18 -2.75 -1.45
C ILE A 216 8.39 -2.31 -0.63
N SER A 217 8.46 -1.01 -0.26
CA SER A 217 9.62 -0.44 0.42
C SER A 217 9.52 -0.44 1.94
N LEU A 218 8.34 -0.14 2.49
CA LEU A 218 8.08 -0.03 3.93
C LEU A 218 7.66 -1.39 4.53
N GLY A 219 7.11 -2.27 3.70
CA GLY A 219 6.63 -3.58 4.12
C GLY A 219 5.12 -3.66 4.33
N HIS A 220 4.61 -4.88 4.50
CA HIS A 220 3.17 -5.13 4.56
C HIS A 220 2.76 -5.94 5.81
N PRO A 221 2.78 -5.31 7.00
CA PRO A 221 2.16 -5.85 8.21
C PRO A 221 0.65 -5.80 8.02
N VAL A 222 0.06 -6.88 7.51
CA VAL A 222 -1.28 -6.90 6.87
C VAL A 222 -2.34 -6.14 7.67
N GLY A 223 -2.48 -6.42 8.97
CA GLY A 223 -3.48 -5.77 9.82
C GLY A 223 -3.19 -4.31 10.19
N ALA A 224 -1.94 -3.88 10.14
CA ALA A 224 -1.53 -2.50 10.45
C ALA A 224 -1.46 -1.61 9.20
N THR A 225 -1.44 -2.21 8.00
CA THR A 225 -1.15 -1.51 6.75
C THR A 225 -2.13 -0.38 6.42
N GLY A 226 -3.43 -0.57 6.62
CA GLY A 226 -4.40 0.49 6.35
C GLY A 226 -4.16 1.72 7.21
N ALA A 227 -3.99 1.53 8.52
CA ALA A 227 -3.67 2.65 9.41
C ALA A 227 -2.27 3.25 9.17
N ARG A 228 -1.29 2.48 8.67
CA ARG A 228 -0.02 3.04 8.16
C ARG A 228 -0.26 4.00 7.00
N MET A 229 -1.01 3.56 5.98
CA MET A 229 -1.36 4.38 4.82
C MET A 229 -2.11 5.64 5.25
N LEU A 230 -3.07 5.51 6.18
CA LEU A 230 -3.80 6.66 6.74
C LEU A 230 -2.87 7.66 7.45
N ALA A 231 -1.90 7.18 8.23
CA ALA A 231 -0.95 8.05 8.93
C ALA A 231 -0.15 8.90 7.94
N THR A 232 0.37 8.26 6.88
CA THR A 232 1.08 8.93 5.79
C THR A 232 0.16 9.91 5.04
N LEU A 233 -1.02 9.45 4.60
CA LEU A 233 -1.98 10.25 3.82
C LEU A 233 -2.47 11.49 4.57
N ALA A 234 -2.88 11.35 5.83
CA ALA A 234 -3.43 12.44 6.61
C ALA A 234 -2.40 13.53 6.88
N ARG A 235 -1.16 13.15 7.20
CA ARG A 235 -0.07 14.10 7.44
C ARG A 235 0.40 14.76 6.17
N GLU A 236 0.49 14.02 5.07
CA GLU A 236 0.93 14.59 3.79
C GLU A 236 -0.12 15.53 3.20
N LEU A 237 -1.42 15.24 3.32
CA LEU A 237 -2.49 16.19 2.98
C LEU A 237 -2.30 17.51 3.72
N ASN A 238 -2.03 17.44 5.02
CA ASN A 238 -1.79 18.63 5.83
C ASN A 238 -0.51 19.37 5.42
N ARG A 239 0.60 18.64 5.20
CA ARG A 239 1.88 19.21 4.78
C ARG A 239 1.79 19.94 3.43
N ARG A 240 1.04 19.38 2.47
CA ARG A 240 0.81 19.98 1.15
C ARG A 240 -0.28 21.03 1.13
N GLN A 241 -1.03 21.20 2.21
CA GLN A 241 -2.29 21.94 2.24
C GLN A 241 -3.30 21.48 1.17
N ALA A 242 -3.18 20.21 0.75
CA ALA A 242 -4.05 19.53 -0.20
C ALA A 242 -5.42 19.25 0.44
N ARG A 243 -6.41 18.91 -0.38
CA ARG A 243 -7.80 18.76 0.05
C ARG A 243 -8.20 17.30 0.18
N TYR A 244 -8.15 16.53 -0.90
CA TYR A 244 -8.70 15.16 -0.93
C TYR A 244 -7.61 14.10 -1.03
N GLY A 245 -7.72 13.07 -0.20
CA GLY A 245 -6.87 11.89 -0.23
C GLY A 245 -7.67 10.62 -0.49
N LEU A 246 -7.13 9.71 -1.30
CA LEU A 246 -7.65 8.36 -1.51
C LEU A 246 -6.72 7.35 -0.83
N GLU A 247 -7.26 6.52 0.04
CA GLU A 247 -6.59 5.32 0.55
C GLU A 247 -7.27 4.10 -0.07
N THR A 248 -6.52 3.19 -0.71
CA THR A 248 -7.10 1.97 -1.26
C THR A 248 -6.16 0.78 -1.30
N MET A 249 -6.72 -0.43 -1.14
CA MET A 249 -5.96 -1.67 -1.07
C MET A 249 -6.71 -2.85 -1.68
N CYS A 250 -5.96 -3.74 -2.33
CA CYS A 250 -6.45 -5.06 -2.71
C CYS A 250 -6.49 -5.97 -1.48
N ILE A 251 -7.42 -6.93 -1.47
CA ILE A 251 -7.62 -7.84 -0.34
C ILE A 251 -7.67 -9.27 -0.85
N GLY A 252 -6.88 -10.14 -0.21
CA GLY A 252 -6.82 -11.56 -0.51
C GLY A 252 -8.20 -12.21 -0.49
N GLY A 253 -8.47 -13.05 -1.49
CA GLY A 253 -9.79 -13.68 -1.66
C GLY A 253 -10.73 -12.91 -2.59
N GLY A 254 -10.26 -11.85 -3.23
CA GLY A 254 -11.01 -11.16 -4.29
C GLY A 254 -11.85 -10.02 -3.76
N GLN A 255 -11.26 -9.14 -2.96
CA GLN A 255 -11.93 -7.94 -2.47
C GLN A 255 -11.06 -6.70 -2.69
N GLY A 256 -11.67 -5.52 -2.64
CA GLY A 256 -10.99 -4.24 -2.58
C GLY A 256 -11.72 -3.29 -1.65
N LEU A 257 -10.96 -2.42 -1.00
CA LEU A 257 -11.48 -1.38 -0.11
C LEU A 257 -10.86 -0.05 -0.50
N ALA A 258 -11.67 1.01 -0.49
CA ALA A 258 -11.23 2.38 -0.69
C ALA A 258 -11.93 3.32 0.29
N ALA A 259 -11.21 4.34 0.75
CA ALA A 259 -11.74 5.41 1.58
C ALA A 259 -11.23 6.75 1.06
N ILE A 260 -12.11 7.76 1.07
CA ILE A 260 -11.77 9.13 0.71
C ILE A 260 -11.76 9.97 1.97
N PHE A 261 -10.67 10.69 2.17
CA PHE A 261 -10.48 11.61 3.28
C PHE A 261 -10.38 13.04 2.76
N GLU A 262 -10.89 14.00 3.54
CA GLU A 262 -10.68 15.43 3.29
C GLU A 262 -9.90 16.02 4.45
N ARG A 263 -8.90 16.85 4.15
CA ARG A 263 -8.16 17.62 5.16
C ARG A 263 -9.11 18.52 5.95
N VAL A 264 -8.97 18.52 7.27
CA VAL A 264 -9.65 19.50 8.12
C VAL A 264 -8.82 20.79 8.08
N GLY A 265 -9.46 21.90 7.68
CA GLY A 265 -8.80 23.21 7.64
C GLY A 265 -8.33 23.65 9.02
N SER A 266 -7.23 24.40 9.07
CA SER A 266 -6.81 25.12 10.28
C SER A 266 -7.90 26.10 10.68
N ARG A 267 -8.31 26.06 11.95
CA ARG A 267 -9.16 27.08 12.57
C ARG A 267 -8.44 28.41 12.68
#